data_AF-A0A0J0ZKL0-F1
#
_entry.id   AF-A0A0J0ZKL0-F1
#
_cell.length_a   1.000
_cell.length_b   1.000
_cell.length_c   1.000
_cell.angle_alpha   90.00
_cell.angle_beta   90.00
_cell.angle_gamma   90.00
#
_symmetry.space_group_name_H-M   'P 1'
#
loop_
_entity.id
_entity.type
_entity.pdbx_description
1 polymer ?
#
loop_
_entity_poly.entity_id
_entity_poly.type
_entity_poly.pdbx_seq_one_letter_code
_entity_poly.pdbx_strand_id
1 'polypeptide(L)'
;MSKKLLTASMVAYIGTKSVLATPMTRGEYNEYQGWQIPENEDPSDPGYLIEYKDGGKANHPDHEGYITWSPKDVFEHSYQLDGFQNCVMGREIHKDDNGVTVTHNETVKTRDGEQSLETGHFYDIVTGDSLTPIQFQLGPVKEVGVNGITNEALLAIVLHRLRVLNEKFPCRENSLAITNIEQGQMWLEQRTRNRQKRGVEGFNIA
;
A
#
# COMPACT_ATOMS: atom_id res chain seq x y z
N MET A 1 -2.93 -20.34 35.06
CA MET A 1 -2.35 -18.97 35.06
C MET A 1 -3.40 -18.00 35.59
N SER A 2 -3.03 -17.05 36.44
CA SER A 2 -3.96 -15.95 36.81
C SER A 2 -4.24 -15.07 35.59
N LYS A 3 -5.45 -14.51 35.47
CA LYS A 3 -5.82 -13.57 34.38
C LYS A 3 -4.79 -12.44 34.23
N LYS A 4 -4.22 -11.97 35.34
CA LYS A 4 -3.17 -10.93 35.35
C LYS A 4 -1.85 -11.37 34.71
N LEU A 5 -1.47 -12.65 34.87
CA LEU A 5 -0.24 -13.19 34.29
C LEU A 5 -0.35 -13.38 32.78
N LEU A 6 -1.55 -13.72 32.27
CA LEU A 6 -1.79 -13.89 30.83
C LEU A 6 -1.58 -12.58 30.09
N THR A 7 -2.20 -11.49 30.55
CA THR A 7 -2.04 -10.15 29.96
C THR A 7 -0.58 -9.68 29.96
N ALA A 8 0.16 -9.92 31.04
CA ALA A 8 1.58 -9.55 31.13
C ALA A 8 2.50 -10.38 30.21
N SER A 9 2.03 -11.54 29.72
CA SER A 9 2.80 -12.45 28.85
C SER A 9 2.51 -12.29 27.34
N MET A 10 1.63 -11.36 26.95
CA MET A 10 1.30 -11.15 25.54
C MET A 10 2.47 -10.51 24.79
N VAL A 11 2.79 -11.05 23.61
CA VAL A 11 3.81 -10.54 22.69
C VAL A 11 3.13 -10.02 21.43
N ALA A 12 3.60 -8.88 20.90
CA ALA A 12 3.02 -8.28 19.71
C ALA A 12 3.42 -9.04 18.43
N TYR A 13 2.45 -9.34 17.58
CA TYR A 13 2.63 -9.89 16.24
C TYR A 13 1.77 -9.08 15.25
N ILE A 14 2.25 -8.91 14.02
CA ILE A 14 1.55 -8.22 12.93
C ILE A 14 1.49 -9.16 11.74
N GLY A 15 0.33 -9.26 11.10
CA GLY A 15 0.13 -10.04 9.88
C GLY A 15 -0.98 -9.45 9.03
N THR A 16 -0.96 -9.75 7.73
CA THR A 16 -2.01 -9.41 6.76
C THR A 16 -2.88 -10.63 6.47
N LYS A 17 -4.18 -10.41 6.25
CA LYS A 17 -5.17 -11.47 5.96
C LYS A 17 -6.24 -10.97 5.00
N SER A 18 -6.56 -11.78 3.99
CA SER A 18 -7.72 -11.62 3.11
C SER A 18 -8.90 -12.42 3.66
N VAL A 19 -10.08 -11.80 3.70
CA VAL A 19 -11.28 -12.39 4.27
C VAL A 19 -12.52 -12.08 3.44
N LEU A 20 -13.49 -12.99 3.45
CA LEU A 20 -14.88 -12.66 3.14
C LEU A 20 -15.59 -12.25 4.43
N ALA A 21 -16.53 -11.32 4.35
CA ALA A 21 -17.32 -10.95 5.52
C ALA A 21 -18.76 -10.59 5.16
N THR A 22 -19.69 -10.93 6.05
CA THR A 22 -21.09 -10.47 6.00
C THR A 22 -21.50 -9.91 7.37
N PRO A 23 -22.26 -8.80 7.43
CA PRO A 23 -22.83 -8.32 8.69
C PRO A 23 -23.65 -9.42 9.36
N MET A 24 -23.43 -9.62 10.66
CA MET A 24 -24.12 -10.62 11.47
C MET A 24 -23.98 -10.24 12.95
N THR A 25 -25.09 -10.19 13.68
CA THR A 25 -25.07 -9.97 15.14
C THR A 25 -24.47 -11.16 15.88
N ARG A 26 -24.04 -10.95 17.12
CA ARG A 26 -23.50 -12.05 17.94
C ARG A 26 -24.52 -13.16 18.15
N GLY A 27 -25.80 -12.83 18.34
CA GLY A 27 -26.88 -13.80 18.49
C GLY A 27 -27.05 -14.66 17.24
N GLU A 28 -27.13 -14.03 16.07
CA GLU A 28 -27.24 -14.73 14.78
C GLU A 28 -26.04 -15.65 14.51
N TYR A 29 -24.82 -15.22 14.87
CA TYR A 29 -23.63 -16.06 14.72
C TYR A 29 -23.65 -17.29 15.63
N ASN A 30 -24.04 -17.14 16.89
CA ASN A 30 -24.16 -18.27 17.81
C ASN A 30 -25.25 -19.24 17.34
N GLU A 31 -26.39 -18.73 16.88
CA GLU A 31 -27.45 -19.55 16.27
C GLU A 31 -26.94 -20.31 15.04
N TYR A 32 -26.20 -19.63 14.15
CA TYR A 32 -25.58 -20.23 12.97
C TYR A 32 -24.59 -21.36 13.33
N GLN A 33 -23.81 -21.20 14.40
CA GLN A 33 -22.91 -22.24 14.93
C GLN A 33 -23.63 -23.35 15.73
N GLY A 34 -24.91 -23.18 16.05
CA GLY A 34 -25.63 -24.05 16.98
C GLY A 34 -25.15 -23.94 18.43
N TRP A 35 -24.59 -22.80 18.83
CA TRP A 35 -24.07 -22.52 20.17
C TRP A 35 -25.09 -21.77 21.03
N GLN A 36 -25.07 -22.05 22.34
CA GLN A 36 -25.81 -21.23 23.31
C GLN A 36 -24.99 -19.98 23.64
N ILE A 37 -25.62 -18.81 23.52
CA ILE A 37 -24.98 -17.54 23.88
C ILE A 37 -24.78 -17.46 25.40
N PRO A 38 -23.58 -17.07 25.89
CA PRO A 38 -23.35 -16.84 27.31
C PRO A 38 -24.26 -15.73 27.88
N GLU A 39 -24.75 -15.89 29.12
CA GLU A 39 -25.63 -14.91 29.78
C GLU A 39 -25.04 -13.49 29.87
N ASN A 40 -23.71 -13.38 29.84
CA ASN A 40 -22.98 -12.13 29.97
C ASN A 40 -22.66 -11.45 28.62
N GLU A 41 -23.22 -11.95 27.52
CA GLU A 41 -23.02 -11.40 26.18
C GLU A 41 -24.34 -10.91 25.59
N ASP A 42 -24.32 -9.73 24.96
CA ASP A 42 -25.50 -9.17 24.31
C ASP A 42 -25.69 -9.82 22.93
N PRO A 43 -26.83 -10.50 22.66
CA PRO A 43 -27.10 -11.09 21.36
C PRO A 43 -27.27 -10.05 20.24
N SER A 44 -27.62 -8.81 20.59
CA SER A 44 -27.81 -7.72 19.63
C SER A 44 -26.52 -7.01 19.22
N ASP A 45 -25.37 -7.41 19.81
CA ASP A 45 -24.08 -6.81 19.50
C ASP A 45 -23.79 -6.89 18.00
N PRO A 46 -23.55 -5.74 17.32
CA PRO A 46 -23.29 -5.72 15.90
C PRO A 46 -21.88 -6.26 15.61
N GLY A 47 -21.76 -7.01 14.52
CA GLY A 47 -20.49 -7.56 14.09
C GLY A 47 -20.55 -8.14 12.68
N TYR A 48 -19.55 -8.96 12.38
CA TYR A 48 -19.39 -9.61 11.10
C TYR A 48 -19.03 -11.09 11.29
N LEU A 49 -19.67 -11.96 10.51
CA LEU A 49 -19.14 -13.28 10.21
C LEU A 49 -18.00 -13.10 9.20
N ILE A 50 -16.84 -13.67 9.48
CA ILE A 50 -15.62 -13.58 8.69
C ILE A 50 -15.22 -14.99 8.26
N GLU A 51 -14.88 -15.18 6.99
CA GLU A 51 -14.25 -16.40 6.46
C GLU A 51 -12.86 -16.07 5.90
N TYR A 52 -11.82 -16.73 6.43
CA TYR A 52 -10.44 -16.50 5.98
C TYR A 52 -10.15 -17.21 4.65
N LYS A 53 -9.54 -16.48 3.69
CA LYS A 53 -9.13 -17.05 2.39
C LYS A 53 -7.70 -17.62 2.40
N ASP A 54 -6.82 -17.09 3.25
CA ASP A 54 -5.38 -17.37 3.19
C ASP A 54 -4.91 -18.53 4.08
N GLY A 55 -5.76 -19.54 4.27
CA GLY A 55 -5.45 -20.77 5.01
C GLY A 55 -6.14 -20.94 6.37
N GLY A 56 -5.99 -22.12 6.95
CA GLY A 56 -6.72 -22.59 8.12
C GLY A 56 -7.69 -23.72 7.76
N LYS A 57 -7.87 -24.69 8.66
CA LYS A 57 -8.85 -25.77 8.46
C LYS A 57 -10.25 -25.22 8.72
N ALA A 58 -11.20 -25.49 7.82
CA ALA A 58 -12.61 -25.17 8.04
C ALA A 58 -13.11 -25.71 9.39
N ASN A 59 -13.85 -24.87 10.11
CA ASN A 59 -14.51 -25.19 11.37
C ASN A 59 -16.03 -25.29 11.25
N HIS A 60 -16.58 -25.13 10.03
CA HIS A 60 -18.00 -25.21 9.75
C HIS A 60 -18.24 -26.01 8.45
N PRO A 61 -19.26 -26.89 8.38
CA PRO A 61 -19.50 -27.74 7.21
C PRO A 61 -19.83 -26.97 5.93
N ASP A 62 -20.44 -25.80 6.05
CA ASP A 62 -20.88 -24.99 4.90
C ASP A 62 -19.84 -23.97 4.40
N HIS A 63 -18.63 -23.96 4.97
CA HIS A 63 -17.57 -23.03 4.60
C HIS A 63 -16.28 -23.76 4.20
N GLU A 64 -15.58 -23.21 3.20
CA GLU A 64 -14.30 -23.74 2.74
C GLU A 64 -13.15 -23.29 3.65
N GLY A 65 -13.25 -22.06 4.18
CA GLY A 65 -12.30 -21.46 5.09
C GLY A 65 -12.66 -21.60 6.57
N TYR A 66 -11.74 -21.20 7.44
CA TYR A 66 -12.03 -21.00 8.85
C TYR A 66 -12.94 -19.79 9.02
N ILE A 67 -14.03 -19.94 9.77
CA ILE A 67 -14.96 -18.85 10.08
C ILE A 67 -14.86 -18.39 11.52
N THR A 68 -15.02 -17.09 11.73
CA THR A 68 -15.07 -16.44 13.05
C THR A 68 -16.08 -15.31 13.05
N TRP A 69 -16.48 -14.87 14.24
CA TRP A 69 -17.19 -13.61 14.41
C TRP A 69 -16.25 -12.54 14.94
N SER A 70 -16.43 -11.29 14.50
CA SER A 70 -15.72 -10.13 15.02
C SER A 70 -16.72 -9.02 15.38
N PRO A 71 -16.52 -8.33 16.52
CA PRO A 71 -17.23 -7.09 16.81
C PRO A 71 -17.08 -6.09 15.68
N LYS A 72 -18.13 -5.29 15.44
CA LYS A 72 -18.19 -4.32 14.34
C LYS A 72 -17.01 -3.36 14.35
N ASP A 73 -16.73 -2.75 15.50
CA ASP A 73 -15.64 -1.79 15.66
C ASP A 73 -14.28 -2.47 15.40
N VAL A 74 -14.03 -3.64 16.00
CA VAL A 74 -12.79 -4.40 15.76
C VAL A 74 -12.62 -4.74 14.28
N PHE A 75 -13.70 -5.16 13.61
CA PHE A 75 -13.67 -5.52 12.20
C PHE A 75 -13.37 -4.29 11.32
N GLU A 76 -14.12 -3.20 11.50
CA GLU A 76 -13.96 -1.97 10.71
C GLU A 76 -12.59 -1.30 10.93
N HIS A 77 -11.94 -1.51 12.08
CA HIS A 77 -10.56 -1.06 12.32
C HIS A 77 -9.50 -1.98 11.71
N SER A 78 -9.79 -3.29 11.59
CA SER A 78 -8.80 -4.31 11.17
C SER A 78 -8.89 -4.66 9.68
N TYR A 79 -10.05 -4.48 9.07
CA TYR A 79 -10.36 -4.91 7.70
C TYR A 79 -10.98 -3.78 6.89
N GLN A 80 -10.59 -3.70 5.63
CA GLN A 80 -11.14 -2.76 4.66
C GLN A 80 -11.79 -3.56 3.53
N LEU A 81 -12.98 -3.15 3.09
CA LEU A 81 -13.66 -3.80 1.96
C LEU A 81 -12.74 -3.78 0.74
N ASP A 82 -12.50 -4.95 0.16
CA ASP A 82 -11.76 -5.14 -1.09
C ASP A 82 -12.50 -4.52 -2.31
N GLY A 83 -13.72 -3.99 -2.10
CA GLY A 83 -14.52 -3.27 -3.10
C GLY A 83 -14.31 -1.74 -3.12
N PHE A 84 -13.47 -1.19 -2.25
CA PHE A 84 -13.00 0.19 -2.33
C PHE A 84 -11.52 0.24 -1.96
N GLN A 85 -10.70 -0.46 -2.74
CA GLN A 85 -9.46 0.21 -3.14
C GLN A 85 -9.90 1.50 -3.83
N ASN A 86 -9.33 2.62 -3.44
CA ASN A 86 -9.30 3.79 -4.31
C ASN A 86 -9.06 3.29 -5.73
N CYS A 87 -10.07 3.32 -6.60
CA CYS A 87 -9.90 2.78 -7.95
C CYS A 87 -9.13 3.84 -8.69
N VAL A 88 -7.82 3.63 -8.74
CA VAL A 88 -6.93 4.54 -9.42
C VAL A 88 -6.98 4.20 -10.90
N MET A 89 -7.60 5.08 -11.67
CA MET A 89 -7.62 4.97 -13.12
C MET A 89 -6.44 5.74 -13.67
N GLY A 90 -5.79 5.14 -14.66
CA GLY A 90 -4.60 5.69 -15.26
C GLY A 90 -4.30 5.07 -16.60
N ARG A 91 -3.23 5.55 -17.22
CA ARG A 91 -2.73 5.05 -18.51
C ARG A 91 -1.44 4.29 -18.31
N GLU A 92 -1.30 3.16 -18.99
CA GLU A 92 -0.02 2.45 -19.06
C GLU A 92 1.01 3.34 -19.78
N ILE A 93 2.16 3.54 -19.16
CA ILE A 93 3.28 4.30 -19.74
C ILE A 93 4.48 3.41 -20.05
N HIS A 94 4.52 2.20 -19.48
CA HIS A 94 5.57 1.23 -19.73
C HIS A 94 5.06 -0.18 -19.46
N LYS A 95 5.52 -1.13 -20.29
CA LYS A 95 5.39 -2.56 -20.06
C LYS A 95 6.64 -3.25 -20.57
N ASP A 96 7.22 -4.11 -19.75
CA ASP A 96 8.38 -4.92 -20.14
C ASP A 96 7.98 -6.35 -20.51
N ASP A 97 8.95 -7.10 -21.07
CA ASP A 97 8.76 -8.50 -21.48
C ASP A 97 8.56 -9.44 -20.29
N ASN A 98 8.84 -8.99 -19.07
CA ASN A 98 8.62 -9.76 -17.84
C ASN A 98 7.21 -9.56 -17.27
N GLY A 99 6.37 -8.76 -17.94
CA GLY A 99 5.01 -8.46 -17.50
C GLY A 99 4.94 -7.42 -16.39
N VAL A 100 6.02 -6.67 -16.15
CA VAL A 100 6.00 -5.50 -15.26
C VAL A 100 5.39 -4.34 -16.00
N THR A 101 4.35 -3.74 -15.45
CA THR A 101 3.70 -2.54 -16.00
C THR A 101 3.89 -1.34 -15.10
N VAL A 102 3.98 -0.16 -15.70
CA VAL A 102 3.95 1.12 -15.00
C VAL A 102 2.77 1.92 -15.53
N THR A 103 1.90 2.35 -14.61
CA THR A 103 0.73 3.15 -14.90
C THR A 103 0.92 4.55 -14.33
N HIS A 104 0.59 5.57 -15.13
CA HIS A 104 0.45 6.95 -14.66
C HIS A 104 -0.99 7.18 -14.22
N ASN A 105 -1.16 7.57 -12.97
CA ASN A 105 -2.46 7.68 -12.33
C ASN A 105 -3.09 9.05 -12.62
N GLU A 106 -4.31 9.04 -13.14
CA GLU A 106 -5.01 10.24 -13.61
C GLU A 106 -6.21 10.59 -12.73
N THR A 107 -6.99 9.59 -12.31
CA THR A 107 -8.11 9.81 -11.39
C THR A 107 -8.13 8.79 -10.27
N VAL A 108 -8.68 9.19 -9.14
CA VAL A 108 -8.93 8.32 -8.00
C VAL A 108 -10.41 8.36 -7.66
N LYS A 109 -11.05 7.18 -7.68
CA LYS A 109 -12.41 7.05 -7.16
C LYS A 109 -12.37 6.74 -5.68
N THR A 110 -12.82 7.70 -4.89
CA THR A 110 -12.99 7.59 -3.45
C THR A 110 -14.47 7.45 -3.10
N ARG A 111 -14.80 7.25 -1.82
CA ARG A 111 -16.19 7.26 -1.34
C ARG A 111 -16.91 8.58 -1.59
N ASP A 112 -16.15 9.67 -1.66
CA ASP A 112 -16.67 11.04 -1.85
C ASP A 112 -16.76 11.43 -3.34
N GLY A 113 -16.47 10.50 -4.25
CA GLY A 113 -16.52 10.69 -5.69
C GLY A 113 -15.16 10.53 -6.38
N GLU A 114 -15.16 10.81 -7.68
CA GLU A 114 -13.98 10.77 -8.53
C GLU A 114 -13.21 12.10 -8.44
N GLN A 115 -11.92 12.03 -8.13
CA GLN A 115 -11.03 13.17 -8.06
C GLN A 115 -9.92 13.02 -9.09
N SER A 116 -9.55 14.12 -9.77
CA SER A 116 -8.38 14.14 -10.65
C SER A 116 -7.11 14.23 -9.81
N LEU A 117 -6.11 13.43 -10.16
CA LEU A 117 -4.78 13.49 -9.59
C LEU A 117 -3.91 14.46 -10.39
N GLU A 118 -2.94 15.07 -9.72
CA GLU A 118 -1.97 15.95 -10.38
C GLU A 118 -1.07 15.11 -11.30
N THR A 119 -1.04 15.48 -12.58
CA THR A 119 -0.23 14.77 -13.58
C THR A 119 1.25 14.85 -13.21
N GLY A 120 1.95 13.72 -13.25
CA GLY A 120 3.38 13.67 -12.94
C GLY A 120 3.71 13.31 -11.49
N HIS A 121 2.71 13.09 -10.63
CA HIS A 121 2.95 12.86 -9.21
C HIS A 121 2.64 11.44 -8.72
N PHE A 122 1.74 10.72 -9.38
CA PHE A 122 1.23 9.44 -8.91
C PHE A 122 1.39 8.36 -9.97
N TYR A 123 2.04 7.26 -9.60
CA TYR A 123 2.29 6.12 -10.49
C TYR A 123 2.16 4.82 -9.72
N ASP A 124 1.80 3.75 -10.41
CA ASP A 124 1.80 2.40 -9.86
C ASP A 124 2.65 1.47 -10.73
N ILE A 125 3.49 0.68 -10.08
CA ILE A 125 4.21 -0.43 -10.71
C ILE A 125 3.48 -1.71 -10.34
N VAL A 126 3.00 -2.47 -11.34
CA VAL A 126 2.35 -3.77 -11.08
C VAL A 126 3.23 -4.91 -11.58
N THR A 127 3.44 -5.88 -10.70
CA THR A 127 4.28 -7.07 -10.89
C THR A 127 3.49 -8.30 -10.47
N GLY A 128 2.89 -9.01 -11.43
CA GLY A 128 1.95 -10.09 -11.13
C GLY A 128 0.77 -9.56 -10.30
N ASP A 129 0.56 -10.12 -9.11
CA ASP A 129 -0.51 -9.72 -8.19
C ASP A 129 -0.10 -8.60 -7.21
N SER A 130 1.13 -8.07 -7.33
CA SER A 130 1.65 -7.01 -6.45
C SER A 130 1.58 -5.64 -7.11
N LEU A 131 1.19 -4.62 -6.34
CA LEU A 131 1.17 -3.22 -6.76
C LEU A 131 2.06 -2.39 -5.83
N THR A 132 3.00 -1.64 -6.41
CA THR A 132 3.92 -0.75 -5.70
C THR A 132 3.68 0.69 -6.12
N PRO A 133 3.09 1.53 -5.24
CA PRO A 133 2.83 2.93 -5.55
C PRO A 133 4.10 3.77 -5.47
N ILE A 134 4.28 4.67 -6.44
CA ILE A 134 5.36 5.64 -6.53
C ILE A 134 4.74 7.05 -6.53
N GLN A 135 4.96 7.78 -5.44
CA GLN A 135 4.38 9.11 -5.21
C GLN A 135 5.48 10.17 -5.14
N PHE A 136 5.55 11.04 -6.14
CA PHE A 136 6.49 12.16 -6.17
C PHE A 136 6.00 13.32 -5.31
N GLN A 137 6.95 14.09 -4.79
CA GLN A 137 6.72 15.32 -4.05
C GLN A 137 5.67 16.20 -4.75
N LEU A 138 4.55 16.46 -4.08
CA LEU A 138 3.46 17.27 -4.60
C LEU A 138 3.52 18.66 -3.97
N GLY A 139 3.83 19.68 -4.78
CA GLY A 139 3.94 21.07 -4.34
C GLY A 139 5.32 21.45 -3.76
N PRO A 140 5.58 22.76 -3.54
CA PRO A 140 6.89 23.25 -3.13
C PRO A 140 7.23 22.86 -1.68
N VAL A 141 8.41 22.28 -1.45
CA VAL A 141 8.83 21.74 -0.14
C VAL A 141 8.73 22.76 1.01
N LYS A 142 8.95 24.05 0.74
CA LYS A 142 8.85 25.10 1.78
C LYS A 142 7.41 25.41 2.20
N GLU A 143 6.42 25.08 1.37
CA GLU A 143 5.01 25.33 1.64
C GLU A 143 4.33 24.11 2.26
N VAL A 144 4.61 22.92 1.74
CA VAL A 144 3.89 21.69 2.10
C VAL A 144 4.76 20.65 2.84
N GLY A 145 6.04 20.95 3.07
CA GLY A 145 7.00 20.00 3.61
C GLY A 145 7.39 18.90 2.62
N VAL A 146 8.09 17.87 3.10
CA VAL A 146 8.45 16.69 2.29
C VAL A 146 7.30 15.68 2.38
N ASN A 147 6.66 15.40 1.24
CA ASN A 147 5.47 14.54 1.16
C ASN A 147 5.56 13.46 0.05
N GLY A 148 6.68 13.38 -0.67
CA GLY A 148 6.88 12.37 -1.69
C GLY A 148 8.35 12.23 -2.09
N ILE A 149 8.61 11.30 -3.01
CA ILE A 149 9.97 11.07 -3.51
C ILE A 149 10.39 12.16 -4.48
N THR A 150 11.71 12.34 -4.64
CA THR A 150 12.28 13.21 -5.65
C THR A 150 12.83 12.40 -6.82
N ASN A 151 12.99 13.05 -7.98
CA ASN A 151 13.63 12.43 -9.15
C ASN A 151 15.03 11.92 -8.80
N GLU A 152 15.79 12.70 -8.06
CA GLU A 152 17.15 12.41 -7.64
C GLU A 152 17.21 11.16 -6.76
N ALA A 153 16.26 11.00 -5.83
CA ALA A 153 16.19 9.84 -4.95
C ALA A 153 15.91 8.54 -5.72
N LEU A 154 14.96 8.57 -6.66
CA LEU A 154 14.65 7.41 -7.49
C LEU A 154 15.82 7.05 -8.41
N LEU A 155 16.44 8.05 -9.05
CA LEU A 155 17.63 7.84 -9.87
C LEU A 155 18.81 7.30 -9.05
N ALA A 156 18.96 7.69 -7.79
CA ALA A 156 20.02 7.18 -6.92
C ALA A 156 19.85 5.69 -6.63
N ILE A 157 18.61 5.22 -6.41
CA ILE A 157 18.30 3.80 -6.25
C ILE A 157 18.65 3.02 -7.53
N VAL A 158 18.21 3.52 -8.69
CA VAL A 158 18.48 2.88 -9.99
C VAL A 158 19.98 2.84 -10.28
N LEU A 159 20.70 3.95 -10.06
CA LEU A 159 22.15 4.03 -10.24
C LEU A 159 22.89 3.04 -9.34
N HIS A 160 22.54 2.98 -8.06
CA HIS A 160 23.12 2.02 -7.13
C HIS A 160 22.88 0.58 -7.60
N ARG A 161 21.65 0.24 -7.99
CA ARG A 161 21.31 -1.09 -8.49
C ARG A 161 22.10 -1.47 -9.75
N LEU A 162 22.22 -0.53 -10.69
CA LEU A 162 22.99 -0.74 -11.93
C LEU A 162 24.48 -0.93 -11.66
N ARG A 163 25.08 -0.19 -10.73
CA ARG A 163 26.48 -0.39 -10.33
C ARG A 163 26.71 -1.79 -9.76
N VAL A 164 25.83 -2.26 -8.87
CA VAL A 164 25.89 -3.63 -8.33
C VAL A 164 25.74 -4.68 -9.44
N LEU A 165 24.88 -4.45 -10.43
CA LEU A 165 24.75 -5.34 -11.59
C LEU A 165 26.01 -5.35 -12.44
N ASN A 166 26.56 -4.18 -12.74
CA ASN A 166 27.74 -4.06 -13.59
C ASN A 166 29.00 -4.61 -12.92
N GLU A 167 29.10 -4.55 -11.59
CA GLU A 167 30.18 -5.19 -10.85
C GLU A 167 30.13 -6.72 -10.97
N LYS A 168 28.93 -7.31 -10.89
CA LYS A 168 28.73 -8.76 -11.02
C LYS A 168 28.79 -9.26 -12.46
N PHE A 169 28.23 -8.47 -13.38
CA PHE A 169 28.09 -8.80 -14.80
C PHE A 169 28.47 -7.57 -15.64
N PRO A 170 29.78 -7.31 -15.82
CA PRO A 170 30.23 -6.14 -16.53
C PRO A 170 29.78 -6.15 -18.00
N CYS A 171 29.12 -5.08 -18.42
CA CYS A 171 28.83 -4.86 -19.84
C CYS A 171 28.92 -3.38 -20.23
N ARG A 172 29.04 -3.14 -21.53
CA ARG A 172 29.18 -1.79 -22.08
C ARG A 172 27.90 -0.98 -21.85
N GLU A 173 26.75 -1.60 -22.04
CA GLU A 173 25.42 -1.02 -21.92
C GLU A 173 25.18 -0.53 -20.49
N ASN A 174 25.50 -1.34 -19.48
CA ASN A 174 25.41 -0.94 -18.07
C ASN A 174 26.32 0.25 -17.76
N SER A 175 27.55 0.24 -18.26
CA SER A 175 28.51 1.33 -18.04
C SER A 175 28.03 2.65 -18.67
N LEU A 176 27.42 2.59 -19.85
CA LEU A 176 26.80 3.75 -20.51
C LEU A 176 25.57 4.24 -19.75
N ALA A 177 24.70 3.32 -19.28
CA ALA A 177 23.52 3.66 -18.49
C ALA A 177 23.90 4.37 -17.18
N ILE A 178 24.90 3.84 -16.45
CA ILE A 178 25.46 4.46 -15.23
C ILE A 178 25.91 5.89 -15.53
N THR A 179 26.73 6.09 -16.57
CA THR A 179 27.26 7.39 -16.96
C THR A 179 26.14 8.39 -17.27
N ASN A 180 25.13 7.98 -18.03
CA ASN A 180 24.01 8.85 -18.41
C ASN A 180 23.15 9.24 -17.21
N ILE A 181 22.92 8.32 -16.27
CA ILE A 181 22.17 8.60 -15.05
C ILE A 181 22.94 9.57 -14.15
N GLU A 182 24.27 9.40 -14.00
CA GLU A 182 25.13 10.32 -13.26
C GLU A 182 25.10 11.74 -13.86
N GLN A 183 25.18 11.85 -15.19
CA GLN A 183 25.03 13.13 -15.88
C GLN A 183 23.65 13.75 -15.63
N GLY A 184 22.58 12.94 -15.68
CA GLY A 184 21.23 13.38 -15.35
C GLY A 184 21.13 13.95 -13.93
N GLN A 185 21.66 13.24 -12.94
CA GLN A 185 21.70 13.70 -11.54
C GLN A 185 22.50 15.00 -11.40
N MET A 186 23.67 15.11 -12.05
CA MET A 186 24.47 16.34 -12.07
C MET A 186 23.66 17.54 -12.58
N TRP A 187 22.88 17.38 -13.65
CA TRP A 187 22.04 18.46 -14.19
C TRP A 187 20.89 18.84 -13.27
N LEU A 188 20.25 17.87 -12.62
CA LEU A 188 19.20 18.12 -11.62
C LEU A 188 19.74 18.90 -10.43
N GLU A 189 20.90 18.50 -9.89
CA GLU A 189 21.56 19.25 -8.83
C GLU A 189 21.98 20.65 -9.29
N GLN A 190 22.46 20.80 -10.53
CA GLN A 190 22.82 22.11 -11.07
C GLN A 190 21.61 23.04 -11.13
N ARG A 191 20.44 22.52 -11.52
CA ARG A 191 19.17 23.25 -11.48
C ARG A 191 18.85 23.68 -10.04
N THR A 192 18.98 22.78 -9.07
CA THR A 192 18.76 23.08 -7.65
C THR A 192 19.71 24.16 -7.14
N ARG A 193 21.02 24.05 -7.43
CA ARG A 193 22.04 25.07 -7.11
C ARG A 193 21.73 26.42 -7.75
N ASN A 194 21.28 26.44 -9.00
CA ASN A 194 20.90 27.68 -9.68
C ASN A 194 19.68 28.34 -9.02
N ARG A 195 18.69 27.55 -8.57
CA ARG A 195 17.52 28.06 -7.85
C ARG A 195 17.88 28.57 -6.46
N GLN A 196 18.80 27.91 -5.76
CA GLN A 196 19.36 28.37 -4.49
C GLN A 196 20.07 29.72 -4.64
N LYS A 197 20.96 29.85 -5.64
CA LYS A 197 21.67 31.10 -5.93
C LYS A 197 20.73 32.27 -6.23
N ARG A 198 19.56 31.98 -6.79
CA ARG A 198 18.49 32.96 -7.09
C ARG A 198 17.52 33.19 -5.93
N GLY A 199 17.65 32.45 -4.82
CA GLY A 199 16.76 32.53 -3.66
C GLY A 199 15.35 31.94 -3.87
N VAL A 200 15.11 31.23 -4.99
CA VAL A 200 13.79 30.72 -5.40
C VAL A 200 13.60 29.21 -5.20
N GLU A 201 14.53 28.56 -4.49
CA GLU A 201 14.40 27.14 -4.17
C GLU A 201 13.21 26.92 -3.22
N GLY A 202 12.33 25.98 -3.57
CA GLY A 202 11.15 25.65 -2.78
C GLY A 202 9.94 26.56 -3.00
N PHE A 203 9.93 27.36 -4.07
CA PHE A 203 8.78 28.18 -4.49
C PHE A 203 8.39 27.88 -5.95
N ASN A 204 7.13 28.13 -6.32
CA ASN A 204 6.63 28.04 -7.70
C ASN A 204 7.02 29.25 -8.58
N ILE A 205 8.27 29.72 -8.43
CA ILE A 205 8.80 30.87 -9.15
C ILE A 205 9.93 30.37 -10.07
N ALA A 206 9.80 30.68 -11.37
CA ALA A 206 10.77 30.33 -12.39
C ALA A 206 12.08 31.10 -12.23
#